data_AF-A0A1G1EBK8-F1
#
_entry.id   AF-A0A1G1EBK8-F1
#
_cell.length_a   1.000
_cell.length_b   1.000
_cell.length_c   1.000
_cell.angle_alpha   90.00
_cell.angle_beta   90.00
_cell.angle_gamma   90.00
#
_symmetry.space_group_name_H-M   'P 1'
#
loop_
_entity.id
_entity.type
_entity.pdbx_description
1 polymer ?
#
loop_
_entity_poly.entity_id
_entity_poly.type
_entity_poly.pdbx_seq_one_letter_code
_entity_poly.pdbx_strand_id
1 'polypeptide(L)'
;MVQQALFPTDSQDDRRISIGNGFAIEWLGKSHLTVYRYGIPYKICHIKEAIDRRSLVVELVLECGVTKSRLAEAFGISRQSIDNWVDTFKRSGREGLINSYKGSRRKGRQEHGQELPVGNKARQLEAERRRLREEALSRQMSLPLEEPEPVALGEPPEIFNETHEFQESRYAGSFLYWGIFQGFFDFMSCCESYLGRYALVVYLFAMMMIHNLRSVEQLKTVYRREFGQILGLKQLFSREVLWEKIHHACAQKVSLDLVEEFFKRQAQLGLVSLWCIYIDGHFIPYYGKERVRSGYYTQRGHLSACPAQAGKWASYIGGKAPLIVVDREAWGVEHFLSLKGYRFVTWEKHTDPQELAAIPEGRFGEVFRVNDKAYQALEEKKLYHNQASKHSTGTLWVLRRIIIWDKDSDRRVACATQDDQEDTITIIGRGRGRGLYLYLFLYLYLYLVGPLGY
;
A
#
# COMPACT_ATOMS: atom_id res chain seq x y z
N MET A 1 -59.98 -19.60 5.82
CA MET A 1 -59.76 -18.64 4.73
C MET A 1 -58.28 -18.33 4.68
N VAL A 2 -57.63 -18.86 3.65
CA VAL A 2 -56.21 -18.70 3.34
C VAL A 2 -56.05 -17.40 2.57
N GLN A 3 -55.13 -16.52 2.98
CA GLN A 3 -54.68 -15.41 2.15
C GLN A 3 -53.25 -15.71 1.71
N GLN A 4 -53.11 -15.86 0.40
CA GLN A 4 -51.97 -16.42 -0.32
C GLN A 4 -50.73 -15.53 -0.21
N ALA A 5 -49.58 -16.16 0.03
CA ALA A 5 -48.28 -15.53 -0.15
C ALA A 5 -48.06 -15.26 -1.65
N LEU A 6 -47.73 -14.02 -1.99
CA LEU A 6 -47.62 -13.47 -3.35
C LEU A 6 -46.31 -13.83 -4.08
N PHE A 7 -45.59 -14.84 -3.59
CA PHE A 7 -44.40 -15.37 -4.24
C PHE A 7 -44.53 -16.89 -4.33
N PRO A 8 -44.56 -17.49 -5.53
CA PRO A 8 -44.43 -18.93 -5.67
C PRO A 8 -43.10 -19.32 -5.04
N THR A 9 -43.18 -20.20 -4.06
CA THR A 9 -42.03 -20.97 -3.58
C THR A 9 -41.69 -21.94 -4.70
N ASP A 10 -40.99 -21.46 -5.72
CA ASP A 10 -40.39 -22.34 -6.73
C ASP A 10 -39.19 -23.03 -6.09
N SER A 11 -39.51 -24.13 -5.41
CA SER A 11 -38.64 -25.28 -5.31
C SER A 11 -38.35 -25.79 -6.74
N GLN A 12 -37.30 -25.27 -7.36
CA GLN A 12 -36.66 -25.90 -8.51
C GLN A 12 -35.17 -26.15 -8.22
N ASP A 13 -34.89 -27.42 -7.95
CA ASP A 13 -33.61 -28.13 -8.06
C ASP A 13 -32.38 -27.52 -7.37
N ASP A 14 -32.12 -28.05 -6.18
CA ASP A 14 -30.88 -28.00 -5.39
C ASP A 14 -29.67 -28.69 -6.08
N ARG A 15 -29.69 -28.82 -7.41
CA ARG A 15 -28.66 -29.46 -8.24
C ARG A 15 -27.81 -28.47 -9.04
N ARG A 16 -28.15 -27.18 -9.02
CA ARG A 16 -27.44 -26.15 -9.80
C ARG A 16 -26.30 -25.54 -8.99
N ILE A 17 -25.08 -25.67 -9.50
CA ILE A 17 -23.88 -25.12 -8.85
C ILE A 17 -23.58 -23.74 -9.45
N SER A 18 -23.61 -22.69 -8.64
CA SER A 18 -23.29 -21.34 -9.08
C SER A 18 -21.79 -21.16 -9.32
N ILE A 19 -21.41 -20.71 -10.51
CA ILE A 19 -20.00 -20.49 -10.91
C ILE A 19 -19.60 -19.00 -10.99
N GLY A 20 -20.51 -18.08 -10.61
CA GLY A 20 -20.27 -16.64 -10.56
C GLY A 20 -20.73 -15.90 -11.82
N ASN A 21 -20.80 -14.56 -11.74
CA ASN A 21 -21.24 -13.67 -12.83
C ASN A 21 -22.62 -14.01 -13.45
N GLY A 22 -23.56 -14.53 -12.64
CA GLY A 22 -24.88 -14.96 -13.10
C GLY A 22 -24.91 -16.32 -13.83
N PHE A 23 -23.79 -17.05 -13.89
CA PHE A 23 -23.74 -18.39 -14.49
C PHE A 23 -23.86 -19.51 -13.44
N ALA A 24 -24.54 -20.59 -13.82
CA ALA A 24 -24.66 -21.82 -13.04
C ALA A 24 -24.51 -23.05 -13.95
N ILE A 25 -24.14 -24.19 -13.38
CA ILE A 25 -24.05 -25.46 -14.11
C ILE A 25 -24.94 -26.53 -13.47
N GLU A 26 -25.49 -27.39 -14.32
CA GLU A 26 -26.28 -28.54 -13.91
C GLU A 26 -25.80 -29.78 -14.66
N TRP A 27 -25.56 -30.86 -13.92
CA TRP A 27 -25.13 -32.14 -14.48
C TRP A 27 -26.33 -33.06 -14.73
N LEU A 28 -26.65 -33.29 -16.00
CA LEU A 28 -27.66 -34.27 -16.43
C LEU A 28 -26.96 -35.62 -16.67
N GLY A 29 -26.54 -36.28 -15.58
CA GLY A 29 -25.80 -37.54 -15.61
C GLY A 29 -24.28 -37.36 -15.78
N LYS A 30 -23.58 -38.41 -16.25
CA LYS A 30 -22.09 -38.42 -16.31
C LYS A 30 -21.46 -37.66 -17.47
N SER A 31 -22.24 -37.36 -18.52
CA SER A 31 -21.69 -36.89 -19.81
C SER A 31 -22.40 -35.67 -20.38
N HIS A 32 -23.54 -35.25 -19.81
CA HIS A 32 -24.28 -34.08 -20.26
C HIS A 32 -24.25 -33.01 -19.18
N LEU A 33 -23.86 -31.80 -19.58
CA LEU A 33 -23.80 -30.63 -18.71
C LEU A 33 -24.53 -29.47 -19.37
N THR A 34 -25.42 -28.82 -18.63
CA THR A 34 -26.09 -27.60 -19.06
C THR A 34 -25.54 -26.42 -18.28
N VAL A 35 -25.07 -25.41 -19.02
CA VAL A 35 -24.69 -24.11 -18.48
C VAL A 35 -25.90 -23.19 -18.55
N TYR A 36 -26.23 -22.55 -17.45
CA TYR A 36 -27.29 -21.55 -17.34
C TYR A 36 -26.70 -20.16 -17.17
N ARG A 37 -27.39 -19.15 -17.71
CA ARG A 37 -27.13 -17.73 -17.48
C ARG A 37 -28.42 -17.10 -16.96
N TYR A 38 -28.40 -16.58 -15.73
CA TYR A 38 -29.58 -16.02 -15.04
C TYR A 38 -30.82 -16.94 -15.08
N GLY A 39 -30.61 -18.26 -14.93
CA GLY A 39 -31.69 -19.26 -14.93
C GLY A 39 -32.15 -19.73 -16.31
N ILE A 40 -31.66 -19.13 -17.40
CA ILE A 40 -31.97 -19.55 -18.78
C ILE A 40 -30.85 -20.48 -19.29
N PRO A 41 -31.16 -21.63 -19.91
CA PRO A 41 -30.14 -22.51 -20.48
C PRO A 41 -29.36 -21.76 -21.58
N TYR A 42 -28.07 -21.56 -21.32
CA TYR A 42 -27.13 -20.88 -22.20
C TYR A 42 -26.48 -21.85 -23.19
N LYS A 43 -26.05 -23.03 -22.70
CA LYS A 43 -25.36 -24.01 -23.54
C LYS A 43 -25.52 -25.42 -22.98
N ILE A 44 -25.84 -26.39 -23.85
CA ILE A 44 -25.85 -27.81 -23.51
C ILE A 44 -24.61 -28.44 -24.13
N CYS A 45 -23.78 -29.05 -23.30
CA CYS A 45 -22.50 -29.63 -23.68
C CYS A 45 -22.50 -31.14 -23.41
N HIS A 46 -22.15 -31.92 -24.42
CA HIS A 46 -21.85 -33.34 -24.25
C HIS A 46 -20.34 -33.50 -24.08
N ILE A 47 -19.89 -33.95 -22.91
CA ILE A 47 -18.48 -34.20 -22.59
C ILE A 47 -18.18 -35.67 -22.92
N LYS A 48 -17.56 -35.95 -24.08
CA LYS A 48 -17.10 -37.30 -24.46
C LYS A 48 -15.64 -37.50 -24.09
N GLU A 49 -14.83 -36.48 -24.34
CA GLU A 49 -13.38 -36.55 -24.18
C GLU A 49 -12.88 -35.52 -23.15
N ALA A 50 -11.69 -35.77 -22.60
CA ALA A 50 -11.08 -34.85 -21.63
C ALA A 50 -10.79 -33.45 -22.23
N ILE A 51 -10.69 -33.35 -23.57
CA ILE A 51 -10.51 -32.08 -24.29
C ILE A 51 -11.76 -31.20 -24.27
N ASP A 52 -12.95 -31.80 -24.33
CA ASP A 52 -14.24 -31.09 -24.28
C ASP A 52 -14.39 -30.37 -22.95
N ARG A 53 -14.03 -31.07 -21.86
CA ARG A 53 -14.04 -30.52 -20.50
C ARG A 53 -13.10 -29.32 -20.35
N ARG A 54 -11.89 -29.39 -20.91
CA ARG A 54 -10.91 -28.29 -20.83
C ARG A 54 -11.32 -27.10 -21.68
N SER A 55 -11.83 -27.35 -22.88
CA SER A 55 -12.30 -26.31 -23.79
C SER A 55 -13.46 -25.54 -23.17
N LEU A 56 -14.42 -26.25 -22.56
CA LEU A 56 -15.53 -25.63 -21.85
C LEU A 56 -15.06 -24.77 -20.66
N VAL A 57 -14.12 -25.26 -19.85
CA VAL A 57 -13.57 -24.51 -18.71
C VAL A 57 -12.87 -23.23 -19.17
N VAL A 58 -12.10 -23.29 -20.26
CA VAL A 58 -11.42 -22.10 -20.81
C VAL A 58 -12.41 -21.09 -21.39
N GLU A 59 -13.42 -21.55 -22.14
CA GLU A 59 -14.50 -20.73 -22.69
C GLU A 59 -15.25 -19.98 -21.57
N LEU A 60 -15.67 -20.69 -20.51
CA LEU A 60 -16.38 -20.08 -19.38
C LEU A 60 -15.53 -19.01 -18.66
N VAL A 61 -14.21 -19.21 -18.57
CA VAL A 61 -13.31 -18.24 -17.92
C VAL A 61 -13.03 -17.03 -18.81
N LEU A 62 -12.80 -17.23 -20.11
CA LEU A 62 -12.42 -16.14 -21.02
C LEU A 62 -13.61 -15.34 -21.54
N GLU A 63 -14.71 -16.00 -21.88
CA GLU A 63 -15.87 -15.37 -22.52
C GLU A 63 -16.99 -15.03 -21.52
N CYS A 64 -17.20 -15.87 -20.50
CA CYS A 64 -18.27 -15.66 -19.52
C CYS A 64 -17.81 -14.99 -18.21
N GLY A 65 -16.49 -14.82 -18.01
CA GLY A 65 -15.93 -14.11 -16.84
C GLY A 65 -16.24 -14.77 -15.49
N VAL A 66 -16.40 -16.09 -15.47
CA VAL A 66 -16.82 -16.82 -14.26
C VAL A 66 -15.72 -16.87 -13.19
N THR A 67 -16.11 -17.04 -11.93
CA THR A 67 -15.17 -17.07 -10.82
C THR A 67 -14.40 -18.40 -10.79
N LYS A 68 -13.09 -18.34 -11.07
CA LYS A 68 -12.20 -19.53 -11.16
C LYS A 68 -12.27 -20.46 -9.94
N SER A 69 -12.42 -19.91 -8.73
CA SER A 69 -12.52 -20.68 -7.48
C SER A 69 -13.79 -21.55 -7.44
N ARG A 70 -14.94 -20.98 -7.80
CA ARG A 70 -16.23 -21.69 -7.84
C ARG A 70 -16.29 -22.68 -9.00
N LEU A 71 -15.69 -22.33 -10.14
CA LEU A 71 -15.55 -23.24 -11.28
C LEU A 71 -14.67 -24.45 -10.95
N ALA A 72 -13.58 -24.25 -10.20
CA ALA A 72 -12.69 -25.31 -9.73
C ALA A 72 -13.42 -26.32 -8.85
N GLU A 73 -14.23 -25.83 -7.92
CA GLU A 73 -15.08 -26.63 -7.05
C GLU A 73 -16.16 -27.39 -7.84
N ALA A 74 -16.88 -26.70 -8.72
CA ALA A 74 -17.97 -27.27 -9.52
C ALA A 74 -17.50 -28.37 -10.50
N PHE A 75 -16.26 -28.27 -10.98
CA PHE A 75 -15.64 -29.28 -11.83
C PHE A 75 -14.72 -30.24 -11.06
N GLY A 76 -14.49 -30.11 -9.75
CA GLY A 76 -13.57 -30.97 -9.00
C GLY A 76 -12.13 -30.96 -9.55
N ILE A 77 -11.63 -29.79 -9.96
CA ILE A 77 -10.28 -29.59 -10.52
C ILE A 77 -9.54 -28.53 -9.71
N SER A 78 -8.21 -28.56 -9.70
CA SER A 78 -7.44 -27.50 -9.03
C SER A 78 -7.55 -26.17 -9.78
N ARG A 79 -7.63 -25.06 -9.04
CA ARG A 79 -7.56 -23.70 -9.62
C ARG A 79 -6.31 -23.52 -10.49
N GLN A 80 -5.18 -24.08 -10.07
CA GLN A 80 -3.93 -24.06 -10.83
C GLN A 80 -4.05 -24.74 -12.20
N SER A 81 -4.82 -25.84 -12.30
CA SER A 81 -5.08 -26.51 -13.58
C SER A 81 -5.88 -25.63 -14.53
N ILE A 82 -6.85 -24.86 -14.02
CA ILE A 82 -7.61 -23.89 -14.82
C ILE A 82 -6.68 -22.81 -15.36
N ASP A 83 -5.82 -22.24 -14.51
CA ASP A 83 -4.86 -21.21 -14.92
C ASP A 83 -3.88 -21.75 -15.98
N ASN A 84 -3.41 -22.99 -15.83
CA ASN A 84 -2.55 -23.63 -16.81
C ASN A 84 -3.26 -23.85 -18.17
N TRP A 85 -4.53 -24.25 -18.17
CA TRP A 85 -5.30 -24.44 -19.41
C TRP A 85 -5.58 -23.11 -20.12
N VAL A 86 -5.97 -22.08 -19.38
CA VAL A 86 -6.20 -20.74 -19.93
C VAL A 86 -4.94 -20.17 -20.56
N ASP A 87 -3.80 -20.29 -19.88
CA ASP A 87 -2.52 -19.80 -20.42
C ASP A 87 -2.05 -20.59 -21.64
N THR A 88 -2.23 -21.92 -21.62
CA THR A 88 -1.88 -22.76 -22.77
C THR A 88 -2.77 -22.45 -23.98
N PHE A 89 -4.06 -22.19 -23.74
CA PHE A 89 -5.00 -21.81 -24.80
C PHE A 89 -4.69 -20.43 -25.38
N LYS A 90 -4.34 -19.43 -24.56
CA LYS A 90 -3.93 -18.10 -25.05
C LYS A 90 -2.70 -18.16 -25.97
N ARG A 91 -1.79 -19.10 -25.74
CA ARG A 91 -0.55 -19.25 -26.51
C ARG A 91 -0.69 -20.10 -27.76
N SER A 92 -1.48 -21.17 -27.70
CA SER A 92 -1.49 -22.21 -28.76
C SER A 92 -2.91 -22.63 -29.17
N GLY A 93 -3.94 -21.86 -28.81
CA GLY A 93 -5.33 -22.13 -29.15
C GLY A 93 -5.83 -23.50 -28.65
N ARG A 94 -6.81 -24.06 -29.38
CA ARG A 94 -7.41 -25.38 -29.07
C ARG A 94 -6.39 -26.53 -29.07
N GLU A 95 -5.40 -26.48 -29.96
CA GLU A 95 -4.35 -27.49 -30.09
C GLU A 95 -3.46 -27.56 -28.85
N GLY A 96 -3.31 -26.45 -28.14
CA GLY A 96 -2.59 -26.38 -26.86
C GLY A 96 -3.22 -27.21 -25.74
N LEU A 97 -4.54 -27.43 -25.76
CA LEU A 97 -5.28 -28.14 -24.72
C LEU A 97 -5.21 -29.67 -24.83
N ILE A 98 -4.67 -30.18 -25.95
CA ILE A 98 -4.39 -31.60 -26.16
C ILE A 98 -3.23 -32.02 -25.25
N ASN A 99 -3.43 -33.06 -24.42
CA ASN A 99 -2.34 -33.62 -23.62
C ASN A 99 -1.23 -34.14 -24.53
N SER A 100 0.03 -33.88 -24.17
CA SER A 100 1.14 -34.69 -24.66
C SER A 100 0.98 -36.13 -24.12
N TYR A 101 1.25 -37.10 -25.00
CA TYR A 101 1.07 -38.53 -24.73
C TYR A 101 1.87 -38.96 -23.50
N LYS A 102 1.20 -39.44 -22.44
CA LYS A 102 1.87 -40.16 -21.35
C LYS A 102 2.08 -41.59 -21.81
N GLY A 103 3.30 -41.89 -22.27
CA GLY A 103 3.69 -43.21 -22.76
C GLY A 103 3.27 -44.34 -21.81
N SER A 104 2.19 -45.04 -22.17
CA SER A 104 1.81 -46.32 -21.56
C SER A 104 2.40 -47.43 -22.43
N ARG A 105 3.27 -48.27 -21.84
CA ARG A 105 3.92 -49.42 -22.48
C ARG A 105 2.87 -50.51 -22.82
N ARG A 106 2.19 -50.42 -23.96
CA ARG A 106 1.48 -51.56 -24.57
C ARG A 106 2.01 -51.80 -26.00
N LYS A 107 2.33 -53.06 -26.27
CA LYS A 107 3.20 -53.61 -27.33
C LYS A 107 2.74 -53.41 -28.79
N GLY A 108 1.75 -52.57 -29.10
CA GLY A 108 1.13 -52.51 -30.42
C GLY A 108 1.06 -51.12 -31.09
N ARG A 109 1.74 -50.10 -30.57
CA ARG A 109 1.72 -48.73 -31.14
C ARG A 109 3.09 -48.05 -31.13
N GLN A 110 4.14 -48.78 -31.50
CA GLN A 110 5.49 -48.22 -31.62
C GLN A 110 5.73 -47.45 -32.93
N GLU A 111 4.89 -47.64 -33.94
CA GLU A 111 5.17 -47.18 -35.31
C GLU A 111 4.89 -45.69 -35.57
N HIS A 112 4.22 -44.98 -34.65
CA HIS A 112 3.99 -43.52 -34.75
C HIS A 112 4.53 -42.72 -33.54
N GLY A 113 5.49 -43.28 -32.80
CA GLY A 113 6.04 -42.64 -31.60
C GLY A 113 7.02 -41.49 -31.86
N GLN A 114 7.52 -41.33 -33.09
CA GLN A 114 8.58 -40.37 -33.42
C GLN A 114 8.07 -38.95 -33.78
N GLU A 115 6.78 -38.78 -34.11
CA GLU A 115 6.24 -37.48 -34.54
C GLU A 115 5.53 -36.67 -33.44
N LEU A 116 5.49 -37.15 -32.19
CA LEU A 116 4.67 -36.52 -31.14
C LEU A 116 5.52 -35.81 -30.07
N PRO A 117 5.27 -34.52 -29.77
CA PRO A 117 6.08 -33.72 -28.84
C PRO A 117 6.08 -34.30 -27.41
N VAL A 118 7.28 -34.64 -26.93
CA VAL A 118 7.51 -35.18 -25.58
C VAL A 118 7.85 -34.04 -24.62
N GLY A 119 7.06 -33.84 -23.56
CA GLY A 119 7.49 -33.05 -22.40
C GLY A 119 6.43 -32.20 -21.70
N ASN A 120 6.55 -32.10 -20.37
CA ASN A 120 5.64 -31.42 -19.46
C ASN A 120 5.56 -29.90 -19.71
N LYS A 121 4.67 -29.46 -20.61
CA LYS A 121 4.36 -28.03 -20.86
C LYS A 121 4.13 -27.23 -19.56
N ALA A 122 3.54 -27.85 -18.54
CA ALA A 122 3.29 -27.22 -17.24
C ALA A 122 4.57 -26.82 -16.49
N ARG A 123 5.64 -27.63 -16.54
CA ARG A 123 6.92 -27.30 -15.87
C ARG A 123 7.69 -26.20 -16.60
N GLN A 124 7.60 -26.17 -17.93
CA GLN A 124 8.20 -25.11 -18.74
C GLN A 124 7.52 -23.76 -18.45
N LEU A 125 6.18 -23.76 -18.34
CA LEU A 125 5.41 -22.57 -17.99
C LEU A 125 5.73 -22.05 -16.57
N GLU A 126 5.98 -22.96 -15.62
CA GLU A 126 6.34 -22.63 -14.25
C GLU A 126 7.75 -22.01 -14.14
N ALA A 127 8.73 -22.58 -14.84
CA ALA A 127 10.09 -22.03 -14.90
C ALA A 127 10.12 -20.63 -15.56
N GLU A 128 9.33 -20.42 -16.61
CA GLU A 128 9.21 -19.12 -17.26
C GLU A 128 8.53 -18.08 -16.35
N ARG A 129 7.45 -18.46 -15.64
CA ARG A 129 6.81 -17.60 -14.63
C ARG A 129 7.79 -17.22 -13.51
N ARG A 130 8.66 -18.15 -13.10
CA ARG A 130 9.70 -17.87 -12.10
C ARG A 130 10.71 -16.85 -12.62
N ARG A 131 11.20 -17.02 -13.84
CA ARG A 131 12.15 -16.09 -14.47
C ARG A 131 11.54 -14.70 -14.65
N LEU A 132 10.30 -14.60 -15.12
CA LEU A 132 9.58 -13.32 -15.25
C LEU A 132 9.33 -12.64 -13.90
N ARG A 133 9.09 -13.41 -12.83
CA ARG A 133 9.00 -12.86 -11.47
C ARG A 133 10.34 -12.35 -10.99
N GLU A 134 11.43 -13.09 -11.23
CA GLU A 134 12.80 -12.68 -10.88
C GLU A 134 13.22 -11.42 -11.65
N GLU A 135 12.91 -11.33 -12.95
CA GLU A 135 13.13 -10.14 -13.80
C GLU A 135 12.24 -8.95 -13.41
N ALA A 136 10.99 -9.20 -12.99
CA ALA A 136 10.11 -8.15 -12.48
C ALA A 136 10.58 -7.64 -11.10
N LEU A 137 11.03 -8.53 -10.22
CA LEU A 137 11.62 -8.19 -8.93
C LEU A 137 12.91 -7.36 -9.12
N SER A 138 13.76 -7.75 -10.08
CA SER A 138 14.99 -7.01 -10.39
C SER A 138 14.71 -5.64 -11.01
N ARG A 139 13.65 -5.50 -11.82
CA ARG A 139 13.19 -4.18 -12.32
C ARG A 139 12.51 -3.34 -11.25
N GLN A 140 11.82 -3.96 -10.29
CA GLN A 140 11.13 -3.26 -9.21
C GLN A 140 12.12 -2.68 -8.17
N MET A 141 13.36 -3.18 -8.13
CA MET A 141 14.41 -2.73 -7.21
C MET A 141 15.25 -1.53 -7.66
N SER A 142 15.10 -1.03 -8.89
CA SER A 142 15.87 0.13 -9.36
C SER A 142 14.96 1.30 -9.69
N LEU A 143 14.50 2.03 -8.66
CA LEU A 143 14.17 3.44 -8.85
C LEU A 143 15.50 4.17 -9.08
N PRO A 144 15.73 4.79 -10.25
CA PRO A 144 16.99 5.47 -10.56
C PRO A 144 17.04 6.80 -9.81
N LEU A 145 17.15 6.76 -8.49
CA LEU A 145 17.45 7.94 -7.69
C LEU A 145 18.92 8.27 -7.92
N GLU A 146 19.23 9.55 -8.16
CA GLU A 146 20.61 10.03 -8.15
C GLU A 146 21.24 9.65 -6.82
N GLU A 147 22.22 8.74 -6.86
CA GLU A 147 23.05 8.42 -5.71
C GLU A 147 23.75 9.72 -5.28
N PRO A 148 23.59 10.16 -4.02
CA PRO A 148 24.26 11.37 -3.57
C PRO A 148 25.77 11.19 -3.77
N GLU A 149 26.44 12.25 -4.24
CA GLU A 149 27.89 12.25 -4.26
C GLU A 149 28.40 11.93 -2.85
N PRO A 150 29.38 11.02 -2.72
CA PRO A 150 29.87 10.60 -1.42
C PRO A 150 30.44 11.83 -0.69
N VAL A 151 29.69 12.30 0.31
CA VAL A 151 30.17 13.32 1.24
C VAL A 151 31.40 12.71 1.91
N ALA A 152 32.51 13.46 1.94
CA ALA A 152 33.80 13.00 2.43
C ALA A 152 33.62 12.25 3.76
N LEU A 153 33.80 10.93 3.70
CA LEU A 153 33.63 10.02 4.84
C LEU A 153 34.57 10.47 5.96
N GLY A 154 34.01 11.08 7.00
CA GLY A 154 34.70 11.17 8.28
C GLY A 154 35.04 9.76 8.77
N GLU A 155 36.08 9.62 9.58
CA GLU A 155 36.42 8.32 10.18
C GLU A 155 35.17 7.67 10.79
N PRO A 156 34.91 6.39 10.48
CA PRO A 156 33.76 5.67 10.98
C PRO A 156 33.80 5.66 12.51
N PRO A 157 32.64 5.71 13.18
CA PRO A 157 32.59 5.66 14.62
C PRO A 157 33.24 4.37 15.15
N GLU A 158 34.00 4.46 16.25
CA GLU A 158 34.46 3.27 16.99
C GLU A 158 33.31 2.64 17.78
N ILE A 159 32.30 2.14 17.08
CA ILE A 159 31.07 1.57 17.65
C ILE A 159 30.96 0.11 17.18
N PHE A 160 30.57 -0.79 18.09
CA PHE A 160 30.49 -2.24 17.84
C PHE A 160 31.83 -2.91 17.43
N ASN A 161 32.97 -2.28 17.75
CA ASN A 161 34.30 -2.82 17.46
C ASN A 161 34.70 -4.01 18.33
N GLU A 162 33.99 -4.26 19.43
CA GLU A 162 34.30 -5.31 20.38
C GLU A 162 33.29 -6.46 20.28
N THR A 163 33.82 -7.68 20.32
CA THR A 163 33.00 -8.88 20.46
C THR A 163 32.77 -9.16 21.94
N HIS A 164 31.54 -9.51 22.29
CA HIS A 164 31.16 -9.87 23.64
C HIS A 164 30.63 -11.31 23.66
N GLU A 165 31.03 -12.09 24.66
CA GLU A 165 30.38 -13.36 24.97
C GLU A 165 28.97 -13.14 25.53
N PHE A 166 28.23 -14.22 25.74
CA PHE A 166 26.88 -14.15 26.30
C PHE A 166 26.86 -13.39 27.63
N GLN A 167 26.06 -12.32 27.70
CA GLN A 167 25.90 -11.49 28.88
C GLN A 167 24.42 -11.18 29.11
N GLU A 168 23.98 -11.25 30.36
CA GLU A 168 22.67 -10.75 30.74
C GLU A 168 22.68 -9.21 30.75
N SER A 169 21.68 -8.61 30.14
CA SER A 169 21.51 -7.16 30.12
C SER A 169 20.04 -6.81 30.28
N ARG A 170 19.74 -5.82 31.14
CA ARG A 170 18.36 -5.34 31.35
C ARG A 170 17.75 -4.71 30.10
N TYR A 171 18.61 -4.32 29.17
CA TYR A 171 18.23 -3.62 27.96
C TYR A 171 18.35 -4.54 26.72
N ALA A 172 18.72 -5.82 26.86
CA ALA A 172 18.92 -6.74 25.72
C ALA A 172 17.71 -6.79 24.76
N GLY A 173 16.50 -6.66 25.28
CA GLY A 173 15.27 -6.61 24.46
C GLY A 173 15.25 -5.44 23.46
N SER A 174 15.85 -4.29 23.78
CA SER A 174 15.92 -3.18 22.82
C SER A 174 16.88 -3.43 21.66
N PHE A 175 17.84 -4.35 21.83
CA PHE A 175 18.78 -4.71 20.78
C PHE A 175 18.08 -5.33 19.56
N LEU A 176 16.90 -5.94 19.75
CA LEU A 176 16.06 -6.44 18.65
C LEU A 176 15.70 -5.34 17.64
N TYR A 177 15.54 -4.09 18.10
CA TYR A 177 15.27 -2.97 17.21
C TYR A 177 16.46 -2.67 16.30
N TRP A 178 17.71 -2.90 16.74
CA TRP A 178 18.87 -2.77 15.85
C TRP A 178 18.85 -3.81 14.75
N GLY A 179 18.45 -5.05 15.04
CA GLY A 179 18.26 -6.06 14.01
C GLY A 179 17.24 -5.64 12.96
N ILE A 180 16.14 -5.00 13.37
CA ILE A 180 15.12 -4.47 12.45
C ILE A 180 15.65 -3.27 11.67
N PHE A 181 16.22 -2.28 12.35
CA PHE A 181 16.74 -1.07 11.72
C PHE A 181 17.82 -1.36 10.70
N GLN A 182 18.72 -2.30 11.02
CA GLN A 182 19.77 -2.69 10.11
C GLN A 182 19.27 -3.61 9.00
N GLY A 183 18.45 -4.61 9.33
CA GLY A 183 17.96 -5.59 8.36
C GLY A 183 16.99 -5.03 7.31
N PHE A 184 16.13 -4.09 7.70
CA PHE A 184 15.12 -3.52 6.79
C PHE A 184 15.53 -2.18 6.18
N PHE A 185 16.29 -1.36 6.90
CA PHE A 185 16.55 0.02 6.50
C PHE A 185 18.03 0.33 6.27
N ASP A 186 18.94 -0.58 6.67
CA ASP A 186 20.39 -0.35 6.72
C ASP A 186 20.70 1.06 7.27
N PHE A 187 20.03 1.31 8.41
CA PHE A 187 19.95 2.60 9.06
C PHE A 187 21.31 3.10 9.53
N MET A 188 22.17 2.19 10.01
CA MET A 188 23.47 2.57 10.54
C MET A 188 24.37 3.14 9.45
N SER A 189 24.50 2.45 8.33
CA SER A 189 25.28 2.90 7.16
C SER A 189 24.79 4.26 6.64
N CYS A 190 23.48 4.46 6.60
CA CYS A 190 22.88 5.75 6.20
C CYS A 190 23.24 6.88 7.18
N CYS A 191 23.24 6.63 8.49
CA CYS A 191 23.63 7.65 9.46
C CYS A 191 25.14 7.95 9.40
N GLU A 192 25.96 6.91 9.23
CA GLU A 192 27.42 7.02 9.18
C GLU A 192 27.90 7.78 7.94
N SER A 193 27.25 7.62 6.79
CA SER A 193 27.64 8.34 5.56
C SER A 193 27.52 9.85 5.68
N TYR A 194 26.64 10.36 6.56
CA TYR A 194 26.44 11.80 6.77
C TYR A 194 27.11 12.33 8.03
N LEU A 195 27.03 11.59 9.14
CA LEU A 195 27.49 12.05 10.45
C LEU A 195 28.85 11.48 10.86
N GLY A 196 29.35 10.46 10.15
CA GLY A 196 30.57 9.72 10.50
C GLY A 196 30.55 9.27 11.96
N ARG A 197 31.63 9.56 12.69
CA ARG A 197 31.75 9.29 14.13
C ARG A 197 30.61 9.84 15.01
N TYR A 198 29.87 10.84 14.54
CA TYR A 198 28.76 11.45 15.29
C TYR A 198 27.42 10.74 15.06
N ALA A 199 27.36 9.72 14.20
CA ALA A 199 26.17 8.87 14.02
C ALA A 199 25.70 8.24 15.34
N LEU A 200 26.62 8.03 16.29
CA LEU A 200 26.33 7.65 17.68
C LEU A 200 25.20 8.47 18.31
N VAL A 201 25.13 9.77 18.03
CA VAL A 201 24.12 10.67 18.60
C VAL A 201 22.73 10.24 18.16
N VAL A 202 22.57 9.88 16.88
CA VAL A 202 21.30 9.35 16.36
C VAL A 202 20.97 8.01 17.00
N TYR A 203 21.98 7.15 17.20
CA TYR A 203 21.77 5.86 17.85
C TYR A 203 21.33 5.98 19.31
N LEU A 204 21.95 6.92 20.02
CA LEU A 204 21.58 7.30 21.39
C LEU A 204 20.12 7.73 21.45
N PHE A 205 19.68 8.64 20.56
CA PHE A 205 18.30 9.08 20.54
C PHE A 205 17.31 7.98 20.16
N ALA A 206 17.66 7.09 19.22
CA ALA A 206 16.84 5.94 18.87
C ALA A 206 16.62 5.03 20.09
N MET A 207 17.68 4.72 20.83
CA MET A 207 17.58 3.91 22.04
C MET A 207 16.87 4.63 23.18
N MET A 208 17.06 5.94 23.33
CA MET A 208 16.27 6.74 24.27
C MET A 208 14.78 6.65 23.96
N MET A 209 14.37 6.74 22.70
CA MET A 209 12.96 6.59 22.31
C MET A 209 12.41 5.20 22.64
N ILE A 210 13.16 4.14 22.33
CA ILE A 210 12.75 2.75 22.62
C ILE A 210 12.55 2.54 24.12
N HIS A 211 13.42 3.12 24.95
CA HIS A 211 13.34 3.06 26.41
C HIS A 211 12.48 4.16 27.05
N ASN A 212 11.77 4.96 26.24
CA ASN A 212 10.92 6.08 26.68
C ASN A 212 11.66 7.08 27.59
N LEU A 213 12.95 7.32 27.31
CA LEU A 213 13.78 8.35 27.91
C LEU A 213 13.56 9.65 27.14
N ARG A 214 12.94 10.63 27.79
CA ARG A 214 12.47 11.88 27.18
C ARG A 214 13.50 12.99 27.20
N SER A 215 14.59 12.85 27.97
CA SER A 215 15.66 13.84 28.03
C SER A 215 17.02 13.21 28.27
N VAL A 216 18.08 13.90 27.86
CA VAL A 216 19.48 13.47 28.04
C VAL A 216 19.82 13.37 29.53
N GLU A 217 19.21 14.20 30.38
CA GLU A 217 19.38 14.14 31.84
C GLU A 217 18.86 12.83 32.43
N GLN A 218 17.85 12.22 31.83
CA GLN A 218 17.32 10.93 32.29
C GLN A 218 18.31 9.79 32.05
N LEU A 219 19.34 9.97 31.21
CA LEU A 219 20.43 8.98 31.08
C LEU A 219 21.23 8.79 32.39
N LYS A 220 21.03 9.61 33.41
CA LYS A 220 21.60 9.34 34.75
C LYS A 220 20.94 8.13 35.44
N THR A 221 19.75 7.72 35.04
CA THR A 221 19.01 6.61 35.65
C THR A 221 19.30 5.26 34.99
N VAL A 222 20.02 5.25 33.86
CA VAL A 222 20.35 4.01 33.14
C VAL A 222 21.63 3.36 33.67
N TYR A 223 21.73 2.04 33.56
CA TYR A 223 22.97 1.32 33.85
C TYR A 223 23.98 1.59 32.74
N ARG A 224 24.94 2.48 33.02
CA ARG A 224 25.87 3.05 32.02
C ARG A 224 26.64 2.01 31.20
N ARG A 225 27.05 0.89 31.81
CA ARG A 225 27.78 -0.18 31.10
C ARG A 225 26.86 -0.91 30.12
N GLU A 226 25.78 -1.48 30.64
CA GLU A 226 24.79 -2.23 29.85
C GLU A 226 24.14 -1.38 28.74
N PHE A 227 23.82 -0.12 29.03
CA PHE A 227 23.24 0.80 28.05
C PHE A 227 24.27 1.24 26.99
N GLY A 228 25.53 1.41 27.41
CA GLY A 228 26.64 1.69 26.50
C GLY A 228 26.85 0.56 25.51
N GLN A 229 26.81 -0.69 25.95
CA GLN A 229 27.02 -1.87 25.11
C GLN A 229 25.99 -1.97 23.96
N ILE A 230 24.75 -1.57 24.20
CA ILE A 230 23.70 -1.56 23.16
C ILE A 230 23.92 -0.48 22.12
N LEU A 231 24.60 0.60 22.50
CA LEU A 231 25.08 1.62 21.59
C LEU A 231 26.43 1.27 20.97
N GLY A 232 26.95 0.06 21.23
CA GLY A 232 28.24 -0.43 20.75
C GLY A 232 29.46 0.21 21.43
N LEU A 233 29.27 0.76 22.63
CA LEU A 233 30.31 1.36 23.47
C LEU A 233 30.61 0.48 24.69
N LYS A 234 31.83 0.53 25.22
CA LYS A 234 32.16 -0.09 26.52
C LYS A 234 31.28 0.40 27.67
N GLN A 235 31.03 1.70 27.67
CA GLN A 235 30.23 2.38 28.68
C GLN A 235 29.70 3.68 28.08
N LEU A 236 28.48 4.05 28.47
CA LEU A 236 27.90 5.34 28.11
C LEU A 236 28.77 6.49 28.60
N PHE A 237 28.98 7.48 27.72
CA PHE A 237 29.76 8.68 28.01
C PHE A 237 29.18 9.51 29.17
N SER A 238 30.02 10.38 29.73
CA SER A 238 29.58 11.37 30.71
C SER A 238 28.64 12.39 30.04
N ARG A 239 27.84 13.08 30.87
CA ARG A 239 26.88 14.09 30.37
C ARG A 239 27.57 15.18 29.55
N GLU A 240 28.73 15.64 29.99
CA GLU A 240 29.51 16.69 29.31
C GLU A 240 29.98 16.24 27.93
N VAL A 241 30.55 15.04 27.84
CA VAL A 241 31.01 14.46 26.57
C VAL A 241 29.84 14.17 25.62
N LEU A 242 28.69 13.75 26.16
CA LEU A 242 27.48 13.58 25.35
C LEU A 242 27.02 14.89 24.73
N TRP A 243 26.96 15.97 25.52
CA TRP A 243 26.57 17.30 25.01
C TRP A 243 27.57 17.82 23.98
N GLU A 244 28.87 17.66 24.21
CA GLU A 244 29.91 18.01 23.23
C GLU A 244 29.66 17.30 21.89
N LYS A 245 29.44 15.98 21.91
CA LYS A 245 29.14 15.20 20.70
C LYS A 245 27.83 15.62 20.02
N ILE A 246 26.79 15.93 20.80
CA ILE A 246 25.51 16.43 20.27
C ILE A 246 25.74 17.78 19.55
N HIS A 247 26.46 18.71 20.17
CA HIS A 247 26.75 20.01 19.57
C HIS A 247 27.56 19.88 18.29
N HIS A 248 28.56 18.99 18.25
CA HIS A 248 29.31 18.72 17.03
C HIS A 248 28.45 18.10 15.92
N ALA A 249 27.54 17.17 16.25
CA ALA A 249 26.60 16.62 15.29
C ALA A 249 25.69 17.72 14.70
N CYS A 250 25.14 18.59 15.56
CA CYS A 250 24.29 19.70 15.12
C CYS A 250 25.07 20.72 14.26
N ALA A 251 26.35 20.95 14.57
CA ALA A 251 27.20 21.88 13.82
C ALA A 251 27.41 21.47 12.35
N GLN A 252 27.27 20.17 12.03
CA GLN A 252 27.40 19.67 10.66
C GLN A 252 26.22 20.06 9.74
N LYS A 253 25.04 20.37 10.30
CA LYS A 253 23.85 20.83 9.56
C LYS A 253 23.38 19.90 8.43
N VAL A 254 23.73 18.61 8.48
CA VAL A 254 23.39 17.58 7.47
C VAL A 254 22.01 16.93 7.69
N SER A 255 21.19 17.44 8.61
CA SER A 255 19.96 16.78 9.02
C SER A 255 18.92 16.66 7.91
N LEU A 256 18.81 17.69 7.05
CA LEU A 256 17.87 17.68 5.93
C LEU A 256 18.30 16.67 4.87
N ASP A 257 19.58 16.64 4.54
CA ASP A 257 20.14 15.73 3.53
C ASP A 257 20.03 14.27 3.99
N LEU A 258 20.36 13.99 5.25
CA LEU A 258 20.20 12.66 5.85
C LEU A 258 18.75 12.17 5.81
N VAL A 259 17.79 13.04 6.16
CA VAL A 259 16.36 12.69 6.14
C VAL A 259 15.87 12.46 4.70
N GLU A 260 16.32 13.28 3.76
CA GLU A 260 15.98 13.11 2.35
C GLU A 260 16.51 11.77 1.81
N GLU A 261 17.76 11.43 2.13
CA GLU A 261 18.37 10.18 1.68
C GLU A 261 17.71 8.95 2.33
N PHE A 262 17.42 9.04 3.62
CA PHE A 262 16.68 7.98 4.31
C PHE A 262 15.28 7.76 3.70
N PHE A 263 14.62 8.82 3.24
CA PHE A 263 13.33 8.71 2.54
C PHE A 263 13.47 8.09 1.15
N LYS A 264 14.45 8.56 0.36
CA LYS A 264 14.79 8.02 -0.97
C LYS A 264 15.02 6.51 -0.90
N ARG A 265 15.80 6.07 0.08
CA ARG A 265 16.10 4.66 0.30
C ARG A 265 14.84 3.84 0.61
N GLN A 266 13.97 4.34 1.48
CA GLN A 266 12.70 3.67 1.77
C GLN A 266 11.80 3.56 0.54
N ALA A 267 11.84 4.57 -0.33
CA ALA A 267 11.10 4.55 -1.58
C ALA A 267 11.66 3.50 -2.56
N GLN A 268 12.99 3.38 -2.69
CA GLN A 268 13.65 2.32 -3.46
C GLN A 268 13.31 0.91 -2.96
N LEU A 269 13.26 0.74 -1.64
CA LEU A 269 12.89 -0.54 -1.02
C LEU A 269 11.37 -0.84 -1.12
N GLY A 270 10.57 0.09 -1.63
CA GLY A 270 9.12 -0.06 -1.73
C GLY A 270 8.41 -0.05 -0.36
N LEU A 271 9.08 0.43 0.69
CA LEU A 271 8.51 0.53 2.04
C LEU A 271 7.52 1.68 2.16
N VAL A 272 7.70 2.72 1.36
CA VAL A 272 6.79 3.88 1.26
C VAL A 272 6.15 3.95 -0.11
N SER A 273 4.84 4.27 -0.14
CA SER A 273 4.12 4.48 -1.39
C SER A 273 4.39 5.89 -1.92
N LEU A 274 5.00 6.00 -3.10
CA LEU A 274 5.15 7.26 -3.82
C LEU A 274 3.87 7.65 -4.59
N TRP A 275 2.91 6.73 -4.72
CA TRP A 275 1.66 6.97 -5.47
C TRP A 275 0.66 7.82 -4.69
N CYS A 276 0.72 7.78 -3.36
CA CYS A 276 -0.24 8.40 -2.47
C CYS A 276 0.49 9.03 -1.28
N ILE A 277 0.45 10.35 -1.17
CA ILE A 277 1.11 11.12 -0.11
C ILE A 277 0.05 11.62 0.84
N TYR A 278 0.09 11.20 2.11
CA TYR A 278 -0.83 11.68 3.12
C TYR A 278 -0.24 12.91 3.82
N ILE A 279 -1.00 14.00 3.81
CA ILE A 279 -0.68 15.21 4.58
C ILE A 279 -1.61 15.24 5.79
N ASP A 280 -0.99 15.07 6.95
CA ASP A 280 -1.68 15.14 8.23
C ASP A 280 -1.79 16.58 8.75
N GLY A 281 -2.98 16.93 9.21
CA GLY A 281 -3.37 18.31 9.51
C GLY A 281 -3.06 18.79 10.93
N HIS A 282 -2.57 17.90 11.81
CA HIS A 282 -2.49 18.16 13.25
C HIS A 282 -1.68 19.41 13.61
N PHE A 283 -2.30 20.28 14.41
CA PHE A 283 -1.61 21.37 15.10
C PHE A 283 -0.79 20.82 16.26
N ILE A 284 0.52 21.13 16.27
CA ILE A 284 1.42 20.76 17.35
C ILE A 284 1.71 22.02 18.17
N PRO A 285 1.03 22.22 19.31
CA PRO A 285 1.33 23.34 20.19
C PRO A 285 2.76 23.20 20.73
N TYR A 286 3.50 24.31 20.78
CA TYR A 286 4.78 24.31 21.50
C TYR A 286 4.51 24.35 22.99
N TYR A 287 5.17 23.47 23.72
CA TYR A 287 5.13 23.43 25.17
C TYR A 287 6.43 24.01 25.74
N GLY A 288 6.30 24.80 26.79
CA GLY A 288 7.42 25.42 27.49
C GLY A 288 7.04 25.73 28.94
N LYS A 289 8.02 26.23 29.71
CA LYS A 289 7.82 26.63 31.12
C LYS A 289 6.76 27.74 31.25
N GLU A 290 6.60 28.56 30.22
CA GLU A 290 5.55 29.57 30.10
C GLU A 290 4.54 29.17 29.01
N ARG A 291 3.30 29.66 29.14
CA ARG A 291 2.27 29.48 28.11
C ARG A 291 2.67 30.25 26.86
N VAL A 292 3.14 29.54 25.84
CA VAL A 292 3.42 30.11 24.52
C VAL A 292 2.14 30.04 23.67
N ARG A 293 1.79 31.13 22.97
CA ARG A 293 0.72 31.13 21.95
C ARG A 293 1.19 30.60 20.58
N SER A 294 2.42 30.09 20.54
CA SER A 294 3.08 29.60 19.34
C SER A 294 2.88 28.11 19.21
N GLY A 295 2.64 27.64 18.00
CA GLY A 295 2.62 26.22 17.68
C GLY A 295 2.87 26.01 16.19
N TYR A 296 3.29 24.80 15.86
CA TYR A 296 3.57 24.42 14.49
C TYR A 296 2.29 23.91 13.83
N TYR A 297 1.91 24.55 12.72
CA TYR A 297 0.84 24.06 11.85
C TYR A 297 1.50 23.27 10.72
N THR A 298 1.38 21.94 10.77
CA THR A 298 1.88 21.04 9.70
C THR A 298 1.36 21.47 8.34
N GLN A 299 0.11 21.95 8.28
CA GLN A 299 -0.54 22.48 7.08
C GLN A 299 0.25 23.60 6.39
N ARG A 300 0.75 24.59 7.14
CA ARG A 300 1.40 25.78 6.55
C ARG A 300 2.82 25.50 6.03
N GLY A 301 3.56 24.63 6.70
CA GLY A 301 4.89 24.23 6.26
C GLY A 301 4.85 23.22 5.11
N HIS A 302 4.00 22.20 5.22
CA HIS A 302 3.99 21.07 4.29
C HIS A 302 3.19 21.34 3.01
N LEU A 303 2.04 22.06 3.04
CA LEU A 303 1.34 22.39 1.78
C LEU A 303 2.14 23.36 0.89
N SER A 304 3.06 24.13 1.45
CA SER A 304 3.90 25.06 0.68
C SER A 304 5.07 24.33 -0.01
N ALA A 305 5.65 23.33 0.66
CA ALA A 305 6.84 22.60 0.19
C ALA A 305 6.53 21.32 -0.59
N CYS A 306 5.44 20.62 -0.24
CA CYS A 306 5.05 19.34 -0.85
C CYS A 306 4.70 19.46 -2.35
N PRO A 307 4.03 20.52 -2.82
CA PRO A 307 3.91 20.85 -4.25
C PRO A 307 5.25 20.84 -5.02
N ALA A 308 6.23 21.61 -4.55
CA ALA A 308 7.54 21.70 -5.19
C ALA A 308 8.28 20.34 -5.21
N GLN A 309 8.07 19.51 -4.17
CA GLN A 309 8.63 18.17 -4.08
C GLN A 309 7.86 17.13 -4.90
N ALA A 310 6.54 17.26 -5.06
CA ALA A 310 5.70 16.34 -5.83
C ALA A 310 6.11 16.29 -7.31
N GLY A 311 6.58 17.41 -7.87
CA GLY A 311 7.18 17.45 -9.21
C GLY A 311 8.47 16.62 -9.30
N LYS A 312 9.30 16.63 -8.26
CA LYS A 312 10.52 15.80 -8.17
C LYS A 312 10.19 14.31 -8.17
N TRP A 313 9.05 13.92 -7.58
CA TRP A 313 8.64 12.52 -7.50
C TRP A 313 7.96 11.99 -8.76
N ALA A 314 7.40 12.87 -9.60
CA ALA A 314 6.66 12.49 -10.79
C ALA A 314 7.50 11.68 -11.80
N SER A 315 8.78 12.00 -11.95
CA SER A 315 9.72 11.24 -12.79
C SER A 315 9.87 9.78 -12.34
N TYR A 316 9.79 9.53 -11.03
CA TYR A 316 9.97 8.20 -10.44
C TYR A 316 8.70 7.33 -10.47
N ILE A 317 7.52 7.92 -10.71
CA ILE A 317 6.24 7.20 -10.84
C ILE A 317 5.69 7.22 -12.28
N GLY A 318 6.59 7.23 -13.26
CA GLY A 318 6.23 7.10 -14.68
C GLY A 318 5.57 8.36 -15.25
N GLY A 319 5.97 9.55 -14.77
CA GLY A 319 5.50 10.84 -15.27
C GLY A 319 4.13 11.27 -14.74
N LYS A 320 3.52 10.50 -13.83
CA LYS A 320 2.26 10.87 -13.17
C LYS A 320 2.56 11.68 -11.91
N ALA A 321 1.72 12.65 -11.55
CA ALA A 321 1.84 13.29 -10.25
C ALA A 321 1.31 12.36 -9.14
N PRO A 322 1.87 12.38 -7.93
CA PRO A 322 1.33 11.62 -6.81
C PRO A 322 -0.05 12.15 -6.40
N LEU A 323 -0.93 11.27 -5.90
CA LEU A 323 -2.20 11.69 -5.29
C LEU A 323 -1.93 12.19 -3.87
N ILE A 324 -2.19 13.47 -3.62
CA ILE A 324 -2.06 14.08 -2.30
C ILE A 324 -3.38 13.89 -1.54
N VAL A 325 -3.36 13.07 -0.49
CA VAL A 325 -4.50 12.90 0.42
C VAL A 325 -4.32 13.84 1.59
N VAL A 326 -5.14 14.88 1.65
CA VAL A 326 -5.05 15.91 2.69
C VAL A 326 -6.14 15.69 3.72
N ASP A 327 -5.75 15.65 4.99
CA ASP A 327 -6.72 15.55 6.08
C ASP A 327 -7.69 16.75 6.12
N ARG A 328 -8.86 16.52 6.74
CA ARG A 328 -9.98 17.46 6.82
C ARG A 328 -9.64 18.79 7.48
N GLU A 329 -8.57 18.84 8.26
CA GLU A 329 -8.15 20.06 8.93
C GLU A 329 -7.58 21.11 7.97
N ALA A 330 -7.10 20.72 6.78
CA ALA A 330 -6.62 21.62 5.74
C ALA A 330 -7.73 22.17 4.83
N TRP A 331 -9.00 22.07 5.26
CA TRP A 331 -10.14 22.54 4.49
C TRP A 331 -10.16 24.06 4.30
N GLY A 332 -10.07 24.51 3.05
CA GLY A 332 -10.27 25.91 2.67
C GLY A 332 -9.97 26.16 1.18
N VAL A 333 -10.74 27.04 0.53
CA VAL A 333 -10.57 27.33 -0.91
C VAL A 333 -9.18 27.91 -1.22
N GLU A 334 -8.61 28.71 -0.31
CA GLU A 334 -7.24 29.20 -0.41
C GLU A 334 -6.21 28.07 -0.46
N HIS A 335 -6.39 27.02 0.36
CA HIS A 335 -5.53 25.84 0.34
C HIS A 335 -5.70 25.04 -0.96
N PHE A 336 -6.93 24.90 -1.45
CA PHE A 336 -7.15 24.29 -2.76
C PHE A 336 -6.38 25.06 -3.85
N LEU A 337 -6.27 26.40 -3.75
CA LEU A 337 -5.61 27.25 -4.77
C LEU A 337 -4.11 27.02 -4.81
N SER A 338 -3.51 26.76 -3.66
CA SER A 338 -2.12 26.31 -3.59
C SER A 338 -1.90 24.95 -4.28
N LEU A 339 -2.94 24.12 -4.39
CA LEU A 339 -2.89 22.79 -5.00
C LEU A 339 -3.36 22.74 -6.46
N LYS A 340 -3.60 23.89 -7.11
CA LYS A 340 -4.21 23.98 -8.46
C LYS A 340 -3.52 23.22 -9.59
N GLY A 341 -2.26 22.82 -9.41
CA GLY A 341 -1.49 21.99 -10.36
C GLY A 341 -1.30 20.54 -9.93
N TYR A 342 -1.92 20.09 -8.84
CA TYR A 342 -1.66 18.79 -8.23
C TYR A 342 -2.92 17.95 -8.14
N ARG A 343 -2.71 16.64 -8.15
CA ARG A 343 -3.75 15.66 -7.89
C ARG A 343 -3.96 15.61 -6.39
N PHE A 344 -5.14 15.98 -5.90
CA PHE A 344 -5.42 15.92 -4.46
C PHE A 344 -6.83 15.45 -4.16
N VAL A 345 -7.01 14.88 -2.97
CA VAL A 345 -8.31 14.57 -2.38
C VAL A 345 -8.31 14.99 -0.91
N THR A 346 -9.41 15.55 -0.45
CA THR A 346 -9.61 15.92 0.95
C THR A 346 -11.03 15.67 1.40
N TRP A 347 -11.23 15.46 2.70
CA TRP A 347 -12.55 15.27 3.28
C TRP A 347 -13.29 16.59 3.41
N GLU A 348 -14.59 16.59 3.10
CA GLU A 348 -15.45 17.74 3.34
C GLU A 348 -15.61 17.97 4.85
N LYS A 349 -15.09 19.10 5.33
CA LYS A 349 -15.10 19.43 6.77
C LYS A 349 -16.52 19.75 7.27
N HIS A 350 -17.26 20.50 6.47
CA HIS A 350 -18.60 21.02 6.81
C HIS A 350 -19.68 20.36 5.95
N THR A 351 -19.90 19.07 6.13
CA THR A 351 -21.02 18.37 5.49
C THR A 351 -22.19 18.26 6.45
N ASP A 352 -23.39 18.56 5.97
CA ASP A 352 -24.63 18.30 6.70
C ASP A 352 -24.99 16.80 6.56
N PRO A 353 -24.95 16.01 7.65
CA PRO A 353 -25.29 14.59 7.60
C PRO A 353 -26.74 14.34 7.15
N GLN A 354 -27.68 15.25 7.47
CA GLN A 354 -29.08 15.10 7.07
C GLN A 354 -29.25 15.32 5.58
N GLU A 355 -28.57 16.32 5.02
CA GLU A 355 -28.53 16.57 3.57
C GLU A 355 -27.96 15.35 2.83
N LEU A 356 -26.85 14.78 3.32
CA LEU A 356 -26.27 13.58 2.72
C LEU A 356 -27.19 12.37 2.84
N ALA A 357 -27.87 12.18 3.98
CA ALA A 357 -28.80 11.08 4.20
C ALA A 357 -30.07 11.19 3.33
N ALA A 358 -30.50 12.41 2.99
CA ALA A 358 -31.66 12.66 2.14
C ALA A 358 -31.44 12.29 0.65
N ILE A 359 -30.19 12.04 0.22
CA ILE A 359 -29.90 11.66 -1.16
C ILE A 359 -30.53 10.28 -1.44
N PRO A 360 -31.38 10.13 -2.47
CA PRO A 360 -32.02 8.85 -2.75
C PRO A 360 -31.01 7.80 -3.25
N GLU A 361 -31.19 6.54 -2.86
CA GLU A 361 -30.32 5.42 -3.22
C GLU A 361 -30.13 5.28 -4.73
N GLY A 362 -31.18 5.55 -5.53
CA GLY A 362 -31.11 5.47 -6.99
C GLY A 362 -30.15 6.47 -7.66
N ARG A 363 -29.60 7.45 -6.93
CA ARG A 363 -28.55 8.33 -7.44
C ARG A 363 -27.14 7.75 -7.27
N PHE A 364 -26.97 6.76 -6.41
CA PHE A 364 -25.68 6.12 -6.19
C PHE A 364 -25.42 5.06 -7.25
N GLY A 365 -24.14 4.90 -7.61
CA GLY A 365 -23.71 3.87 -8.56
C GLY A 365 -23.80 2.44 -7.99
N GLU A 366 -23.22 1.49 -8.73
CA GLU A 366 -23.17 0.08 -8.33
C GLU A 366 -22.44 -0.11 -6.98
N VAL A 367 -22.81 -1.19 -6.28
CA VAL A 367 -22.17 -1.58 -5.03
C VAL A 367 -20.80 -2.18 -5.30
N PHE A 368 -19.76 -1.67 -4.64
CA PHE A 368 -18.41 -2.21 -4.70
C PHE A 368 -17.87 -2.48 -3.29
N ARG A 369 -16.82 -3.29 -3.17
CA ARG A 369 -16.22 -3.67 -1.88
C ARG A 369 -14.80 -3.13 -1.73
N VAL A 370 -14.51 -2.55 -0.57
CA VAL A 370 -13.19 -2.06 -0.17
C VAL A 370 -12.94 -2.46 1.28
N ASN A 371 -11.79 -3.08 1.59
CA ASN A 371 -11.44 -3.53 2.95
C ASN A 371 -12.57 -4.33 3.62
N ASP A 372 -13.12 -5.30 2.89
CA ASP A 372 -14.24 -6.16 3.27
C ASP A 372 -15.58 -5.48 3.54
N LYS A 373 -15.67 -4.15 3.38
CA LYS A 373 -16.90 -3.37 3.53
C LYS A 373 -17.56 -3.05 2.20
N ALA A 374 -18.89 -2.97 2.19
CA ALA A 374 -19.67 -2.62 1.00
C ALA A 374 -19.94 -1.11 0.93
N TYR A 375 -19.72 -0.53 -0.25
CA TYR A 375 -19.91 0.89 -0.51
C TYR A 375 -20.71 1.13 -1.78
N GLN A 376 -21.35 2.29 -1.83
CA GLN A 376 -21.76 2.92 -3.07
C GLN A 376 -21.19 4.34 -3.11
N ALA A 377 -21.04 4.89 -4.31
CA ALA A 377 -20.55 6.25 -4.48
C ALA A 377 -21.43 7.04 -5.44
N LEU A 378 -21.57 8.33 -5.15
CA LEU A 378 -22.17 9.33 -6.02
C LEU A 378 -21.09 10.37 -6.33
N GLU A 379 -20.96 10.71 -7.61
CA GLU A 379 -20.07 11.76 -8.07
C GLU A 379 -20.87 12.95 -8.59
N GLU A 380 -20.51 14.15 -8.15
CA GLU A 380 -21.08 15.39 -8.62
C GLU A 380 -20.03 16.50 -8.67
N LYS A 381 -20.33 17.61 -9.35
CA LYS A 381 -19.50 18.82 -9.31
C LYS A 381 -20.10 19.79 -8.31
N LYS A 382 -19.31 20.26 -7.36
CA LYS A 382 -19.74 21.24 -6.36
C LYS A 382 -18.90 22.50 -6.45
N LEU A 383 -19.56 23.65 -6.39
CA LEU A 383 -18.91 24.96 -6.29
C LEU A 383 -18.57 25.23 -4.83
N TYR A 384 -17.29 25.43 -4.53
CA TYR A 384 -16.80 25.80 -3.22
C TYR A 384 -16.48 27.30 -3.22
N HIS A 385 -16.91 27.99 -2.17
CA HIS A 385 -16.68 29.41 -1.96
C HIS A 385 -15.91 29.64 -0.67
N ASN A 386 -14.99 30.60 -0.67
CA ASN A 386 -14.47 31.14 0.59
C ASN A 386 -15.52 32.11 1.15
N GLN A 387 -15.76 32.10 2.46
CA GLN A 387 -16.46 33.24 3.07
C GLN A 387 -15.55 34.45 2.89
N ALA A 388 -16.06 35.52 2.28
CA ALA A 388 -15.29 36.74 2.11
C ALA A 388 -14.82 37.21 3.49
N SER A 389 -13.51 37.18 3.72
CA SER A 389 -12.93 38.09 4.70
C SER A 389 -13.26 39.52 4.23
N LYS A 390 -13.42 40.47 5.15
CA LYS A 390 -13.81 41.87 4.86
C LYS A 390 -12.96 42.59 3.78
N HIS A 391 -11.89 41.97 3.28
CA HIS A 391 -10.92 42.55 2.36
C HIS A 391 -10.61 41.72 1.10
N SER A 392 -11.35 40.66 0.78
CA SER A 392 -11.08 39.86 -0.42
C SER A 392 -12.36 39.49 -1.19
N THR A 393 -12.41 39.81 -2.48
CA THR A 393 -13.37 39.25 -3.43
C THR A 393 -13.29 37.72 -3.39
N GLY A 394 -14.38 37.08 -2.98
CA GLY A 394 -14.40 35.63 -2.74
C GLY A 394 -13.97 34.85 -3.99
N THR A 395 -12.95 34.00 -3.84
CA THR A 395 -12.52 33.10 -4.92
C THR A 395 -13.45 31.89 -4.98
N LEU A 396 -13.88 31.54 -6.19
CA LEU A 396 -14.78 30.44 -6.48
C LEU A 396 -14.02 29.30 -7.15
N TRP A 397 -14.33 28.05 -6.79
CA TRP A 397 -13.80 26.90 -7.50
C TRP A 397 -14.75 25.71 -7.51
N VAL A 398 -14.96 25.16 -8.70
CA VAL A 398 -15.64 23.89 -8.93
C VAL A 398 -14.68 22.72 -8.73
N LEU A 399 -14.94 21.85 -7.76
CA LEU A 399 -14.22 20.60 -7.57
C LEU A 399 -15.15 19.40 -7.80
N ARG A 400 -14.55 18.25 -8.12
CA ARG A 400 -15.24 16.96 -8.14
C ARG A 400 -15.54 16.58 -6.69
N ARG A 401 -16.82 16.37 -6.37
CA ARG A 401 -17.31 15.94 -5.07
C ARG A 401 -17.74 14.49 -5.17
N ILE A 402 -17.16 13.65 -4.31
CA ILE A 402 -17.48 12.22 -4.23
C ILE A 402 -18.14 11.98 -2.89
N ILE A 403 -19.39 11.52 -2.91
CA ILE A 403 -20.16 11.13 -1.74
C ILE A 403 -20.10 9.61 -1.62
N ILE A 404 -19.56 9.15 -0.51
CA ILE A 404 -19.32 7.74 -0.20
C ILE A 404 -20.38 7.29 0.79
N TRP A 405 -21.11 6.24 0.45
CA TRP A 405 -22.07 5.60 1.33
C TRP A 405 -21.54 4.25 1.80
N ASP A 406 -21.25 4.16 3.09
CA ASP A 406 -20.93 2.90 3.79
C ASP A 406 -22.24 2.15 4.06
N LYS A 407 -22.44 1.00 3.38
CA LYS A 407 -23.67 0.22 3.49
C LYS A 407 -23.76 -0.56 4.79
N ASP A 408 -22.62 -0.80 5.45
CA ASP A 408 -22.60 -1.56 6.69
C ASP A 408 -23.00 -0.68 7.88
N SER A 409 -22.57 0.59 7.88
CA SER A 409 -22.89 1.55 8.96
C SER A 409 -23.98 2.57 8.60
N ASP A 410 -24.53 2.48 7.39
CA ASP A 410 -25.44 3.47 6.78
C ASP A 410 -24.95 4.92 6.86
N ARG A 411 -23.63 5.12 6.82
CA ARG A 411 -23.03 6.45 6.97
C ARG A 411 -22.60 7.00 5.62
N ARG A 412 -22.92 8.26 5.37
CA ARG A 412 -22.48 8.99 4.18
C ARG A 412 -21.45 10.05 4.53
N VAL A 413 -20.40 10.13 3.74
CA VAL A 413 -19.33 11.13 3.87
C VAL A 413 -18.97 11.69 2.51
N ALA A 414 -18.55 12.94 2.43
CA ALA A 414 -18.16 13.57 1.18
C ALA A 414 -16.67 13.91 1.18
N CYS A 415 -16.06 13.81 0.00
CA CYS A 415 -14.72 14.28 -0.26
C CYS A 415 -14.72 15.18 -1.51
N ALA A 416 -13.79 16.13 -1.52
CA ALA A 416 -13.54 17.03 -2.63
C ALA A 416 -12.19 16.67 -3.25
N THR A 417 -12.13 16.67 -4.58
CA THR A 417 -10.94 16.30 -5.32
C THR A 417 -10.83 17.09 -6.62
N GLN A 418 -9.59 17.37 -7.02
CA GLN A 418 -9.25 17.83 -8.36
C GLN A 418 -8.66 16.68 -9.21
N ASP A 419 -8.62 15.47 -8.67
CA ASP A 419 -8.10 14.31 -9.37
C ASP A 419 -9.05 13.84 -10.47
N ASP A 420 -8.55 13.88 -11.70
CA ASP A 420 -9.21 13.45 -12.93
C ASP A 420 -8.64 12.11 -13.46
N GLN A 421 -7.60 11.58 -12.81
CA GLN A 421 -6.90 10.36 -13.24
C GLN A 421 -7.45 9.09 -12.57
N GLU A 422 -7.76 9.14 -11.27
CA GLU A 422 -8.31 7.99 -10.55
C GLU A 422 -9.83 8.02 -10.53
N ASP A 423 -10.40 6.82 -10.67
CA ASP A 423 -11.83 6.63 -10.55
C ASP A 423 -12.29 6.75 -9.09
N THR A 424 -13.60 6.88 -8.93
CA THR A 424 -14.26 7.06 -7.63
C THR A 424 -13.94 5.91 -6.68
N ILE A 425 -13.87 4.69 -7.19
CA ILE A 425 -13.60 3.48 -6.40
C ILE A 425 -12.17 3.51 -5.83
N THR A 426 -11.19 3.90 -6.66
CA THR A 426 -9.78 3.96 -6.28
C THR A 426 -9.53 5.04 -5.23
N ILE A 427 -10.14 6.21 -5.39
CA ILE A 427 -10.06 7.31 -4.39
C ILE A 427 -10.62 6.85 -3.04
N ILE A 428 -11.74 6.12 -3.04
CA ILE A 428 -12.37 5.58 -1.82
C ILE A 428 -11.50 4.51 -1.17
N GLY A 429 -10.92 3.62 -1.99
CA GLY A 429 -9.96 2.61 -1.57
C GLY A 429 -8.77 3.20 -0.81
N ARG A 430 -8.18 4.26 -1.37
CA ARG A 430 -7.00 4.92 -0.81
C ARG A 430 -7.34 5.79 0.39
N GLY A 431 -8.42 6.57 0.36
CA GLY A 431 -8.82 7.45 1.47
C GLY A 431 -9.03 6.74 2.81
N ARG A 432 -9.26 5.41 2.82
CA ARG A 432 -9.43 4.60 4.05
C ARG A 432 -8.27 3.65 4.36
N GLY A 433 -7.21 3.60 3.54
CA GLY A 433 -6.02 2.81 3.83
C GLY A 433 -5.18 3.46 4.93
N ARG A 434 -5.03 2.78 6.07
CA ARG A 434 -4.00 3.11 7.07
C ARG A 434 -2.63 2.67 6.52
N GLY A 435 -2.08 3.43 5.58
CA GLY A 435 -0.66 3.28 5.20
C GLY A 435 0.23 3.73 6.37
N LEU A 436 1.40 3.10 6.54
CA LEU A 436 2.36 3.45 7.59
C LEU A 436 2.60 4.98 7.60
N TYR A 437 2.18 5.63 8.67
CA TYR A 437 2.39 7.06 8.89
C TYR A 437 3.83 7.28 9.35
N LEU A 438 4.56 8.13 8.64
CA LEU A 438 5.93 8.49 8.97
C LEU A 438 5.95 9.47 10.18
N TYR A 439 5.80 8.93 11.39
CA TYR A 439 5.95 9.72 12.64
C TYR A 439 7.42 10.10 12.96
N LEU A 440 8.39 9.62 12.17
CA LEU A 440 9.81 9.88 12.42
C LEU A 440 10.27 11.29 11.98
N PHE A 441 9.57 11.91 11.01
CA PHE A 441 9.96 13.18 10.40
C PHE A 441 9.91 14.36 11.38
N LEU A 442 9.03 14.28 12.38
CA LEU A 442 8.75 15.40 13.27
C LEU A 442 9.69 15.43 14.48
N TYR A 443 10.15 14.27 14.96
CA TYR A 443 11.00 14.18 16.15
C TYR A 443 12.46 14.50 15.86
N LEU A 444 13.03 14.02 14.74
CA LEU A 444 14.41 14.37 14.35
C LEU A 444 14.53 15.84 13.95
N TYR A 445 13.54 16.41 13.26
CA TYR A 445 13.54 17.83 12.90
C TYR A 445 13.47 18.76 14.12
N LEU A 446 12.61 18.46 15.11
CA LEU A 446 12.52 19.25 16.34
C LEU A 446 13.78 19.18 17.21
N TYR A 447 14.50 18.05 17.20
CA TYR A 447 15.72 17.87 18.01
C TYR A 447 17.02 18.30 17.31
N LEU A 448 17.11 18.20 15.98
CA LEU A 448 18.33 18.57 15.24
C LEU A 448 18.30 19.99 14.66
N VAL A 449 17.11 20.56 14.40
CA VAL A 449 16.95 21.88 13.74
C VAL A 449 16.38 22.94 14.69
N GLY A 450 15.88 22.54 15.87
CA GLY A 450 15.44 23.50 16.88
C GLY A 450 16.62 24.34 17.40
N PRO A 451 16.46 25.66 17.58
CA PRO A 451 17.45 26.42 18.33
C PRO A 451 17.46 25.82 19.74
N LEU A 452 18.59 25.20 20.11
CA LEU A 452 18.96 24.96 21.50
C LEU A 452 19.13 26.34 22.15
N GLY A 453 18.00 26.99 22.43
CA GLY A 453 17.90 28.13 23.32
C GLY A 453 17.71 27.59 24.72
N TYR A 454 18.82 27.47 25.44
CA TYR A 454 18.86 27.79 26.85
C TYR A 454 19.53 29.16 27.00
#